data_AF-A0A921ZU89-F1
#
_entry.id   AF-A0A921ZU89-F1
#
_cell.length_a   1.000
_cell.length_b   1.000
_cell.length_c   1.000
_cell.angle_alpha   90.00
_cell.angle_beta   90.00
_cell.angle_gamma   90.00
#
_symmetry.space_group_name_H-M   'P 1'
#
loop_
_entity.id
_entity.type
_entity.pdbx_description
1 polymer ?
#
loop_
_entity_poly.entity_id
_entity_poly.type
_entity_poly.pdbx_seq_one_letter_code
_entity_poly.pdbx_strand_id
1 'polypeptide(L)'
;MLPFPQFVSKNWLKITLLFVLLVAATTKVARRRTHHHYHGRTKNPYTKTICMQLDNTLRARHKTCFLRPDTGPCRADIIQWYFDVKQRKCYRFFWGGCQGNGNRFETEKECFTYCHLNTSAPPASIPFFCSLAFDYGTCFGHYNRWAWDKFAKTCKRRLYSGCGGNQNNFESRAECLSTCLTPPNNTMNRFRQYTTCVPFHMDELQ
;
A
#
# COMPACT_ATOMS: atom_id res chain seq x y z
N MET A 1 -58.33 -51.97 12.71
CA MET A 1 -58.24 -50.52 13.03
C MET A 1 -58.44 -50.38 14.53
N LEU A 2 -57.37 -50.05 15.27
CA LEU A 2 -57.43 -49.62 16.67
C LEU A 2 -56.48 -48.41 16.82
N PRO A 3 -56.85 -47.42 17.65
CA PRO A 3 -56.24 -46.08 17.60
C PRO A 3 -54.99 -45.97 18.48
N PHE A 4 -54.07 -45.11 18.06
CA PHE A 4 -52.92 -44.64 18.85
C PHE A 4 -53.37 -43.62 19.92
N PRO A 5 -52.89 -43.70 21.18
CA PRO A 5 -52.92 -42.56 22.08
C PRO A 5 -51.58 -41.81 22.02
N GLN A 6 -51.68 -40.50 21.79
CA GLN A 6 -50.59 -39.55 21.97
C GLN A 6 -50.42 -39.22 23.45
N PHE A 7 -49.22 -39.43 24.01
CA PHE A 7 -48.79 -38.81 25.27
C PHE A 7 -47.29 -38.52 25.22
N VAL A 8 -46.92 -37.37 24.65
CA VAL A 8 -45.56 -36.81 24.84
C VAL A 8 -45.63 -35.88 26.04
N SER A 9 -45.04 -36.31 27.16
CA SER A 9 -45.00 -35.59 28.42
C SER A 9 -44.18 -34.30 28.31
N LYS A 10 -44.76 -33.17 28.76
CA LYS A 10 -44.15 -31.83 28.85
C LYS A 10 -42.92 -31.75 29.78
N ASN A 11 -42.47 -32.85 30.38
CA ASN A 11 -41.27 -32.89 31.22
C ASN A 11 -39.97 -33.04 30.44
N TRP A 12 -39.98 -33.57 29.22
CA TRP A 12 -38.74 -33.75 28.45
C TRP A 12 -38.12 -32.42 27.98
N LEU A 13 -38.94 -31.42 27.63
CA LEU A 13 -38.44 -30.11 27.21
C LEU A 13 -37.78 -29.30 28.35
N LYS A 14 -38.22 -29.50 29.60
CA LYS A 14 -37.62 -28.81 30.77
C LYS A 14 -36.28 -29.44 31.17
N ILE A 15 -36.18 -30.77 31.08
CA ILE A 15 -34.96 -31.51 31.41
C ILE A 15 -33.86 -31.23 30.38
N THR A 16 -34.21 -31.12 29.09
CA THR A 16 -33.24 -30.76 28.04
C THR A 16 -32.76 -29.31 28.15
N LEU A 17 -33.64 -28.35 28.51
CA LEU A 17 -33.22 -26.95 28.69
C LEU A 17 -32.26 -26.75 29.88
N LEU A 18 -32.48 -27.46 30.99
CA LEU A 18 -31.60 -27.40 32.17
C LEU A 18 -30.22 -27.98 31.88
N PHE A 19 -30.13 -29.06 31.10
CA PHE A 19 -28.86 -29.63 30.67
C PHE A 19 -28.08 -28.70 29.73
N VAL A 20 -28.75 -28.02 28.79
CA VAL A 20 -28.08 -27.07 27.88
C VAL A 20 -27.54 -25.84 28.62
N LEU A 21 -28.26 -25.34 29.64
CA LEU A 21 -27.79 -24.22 30.46
C LEU A 21 -26.63 -24.59 31.40
N LEU A 22 -26.60 -25.83 31.91
CA LEU A 22 -25.49 -26.33 32.73
C LEU A 22 -24.19 -26.54 31.93
N VAL A 23 -24.29 -27.00 30.67
CA VAL A 23 -23.10 -27.19 29.80
C VAL A 23 -22.52 -25.84 29.34
N ALA A 24 -23.33 -24.80 29.19
CA ALA A 24 -22.85 -23.47 28.80
C ALA A 24 -22.05 -22.74 29.90
N ALA A 25 -22.10 -23.23 31.15
CA ALA A 25 -21.52 -22.55 32.31
C ALA A 25 -20.06 -22.94 32.63
N THR A 26 -19.46 -23.95 31.97
CA THR A 26 -18.20 -24.55 32.46
C THR A 26 -16.95 -24.39 31.59
N THR A 27 -16.94 -23.59 30.50
CA THR A 27 -15.69 -23.38 29.73
C THR A 27 -15.44 -21.93 29.37
N LYS A 28 -15.09 -21.10 30.36
CA LYS A 28 -14.20 -19.95 30.15
C LYS A 28 -12.82 -20.30 30.67
N VAL A 29 -12.02 -20.96 29.83
CA VAL A 29 -10.58 -21.11 30.08
C VAL A 29 -9.95 -19.73 29.88
N ALA A 30 -9.67 -19.05 30.99
CA ALA A 30 -8.94 -17.79 30.99
C ALA A 30 -7.49 -18.05 30.55
N ARG A 31 -7.17 -17.66 29.32
CA ARG A 31 -5.80 -17.75 28.78
C ARG A 31 -4.92 -16.71 29.48
N ARG A 32 -4.19 -17.10 30.53
CA ARG A 32 -3.14 -16.26 31.15
C ARG A 32 -2.07 -15.97 30.10
N ARG A 33 -1.95 -14.70 29.69
CA ARG A 33 -0.78 -14.20 28.95
C ARG A 33 0.38 -14.11 29.94
N THR A 34 1.35 -15.00 29.83
CA THR A 34 2.66 -14.83 30.45
C THR A 34 3.37 -13.68 29.74
N HIS A 35 3.58 -12.56 30.45
CA HIS A 35 4.47 -11.51 29.98
C HIS A 35 5.90 -12.03 30.09
N HIS A 36 6.48 -12.47 28.97
CA HIS A 36 7.92 -12.63 28.88
C HIS A 36 8.56 -11.24 28.96
N HIS A 37 9.18 -10.92 30.10
CA HIS A 37 10.08 -9.79 30.20
C HIS A 37 11.33 -10.11 29.37
N TYR A 38 11.39 -9.56 28.16
CA TYR A 38 12.61 -9.56 27.36
C TYR A 38 13.60 -8.60 28.03
N HIS A 39 14.66 -9.13 28.64
CA HIS A 39 15.77 -8.31 29.10
C HIS A 39 16.37 -7.57 27.88
N GLY A 40 16.34 -6.24 27.94
CA GLY A 40 16.88 -5.39 26.88
C GLY A 40 18.36 -5.65 26.68
N ARG A 41 18.78 -5.84 25.42
CA ARG A 41 20.19 -5.78 25.03
C ARG A 41 20.79 -4.47 25.57
N THR A 42 21.90 -4.56 26.29
CA THR A 42 22.69 -3.39 26.70
C THR A 42 23.02 -2.60 25.43
N LYS A 43 22.52 -1.37 25.33
CA LYS A 43 22.79 -0.48 24.19
C LYS A 43 24.27 -0.09 24.26
N ASN A 44 25.02 -0.35 23.20
CA ASN A 44 26.40 0.12 23.08
C ASN A 44 26.41 1.67 23.15
N PRO A 45 27.15 2.31 24.07
CA PRO A 45 27.12 3.76 24.26
C PRO A 45 27.64 4.56 23.06
N TYR A 46 28.38 3.92 22.14
CA TYR A 46 28.92 4.53 20.93
C TYR A 46 27.99 4.43 19.71
N THR A 47 26.94 3.58 19.79
CA THR A 47 25.92 3.47 18.75
C THR A 47 24.79 4.44 19.04
N LYS A 48 24.73 5.55 18.30
CA LYS A 48 23.54 6.41 18.31
C LYS A 48 22.61 5.99 17.18
N THR A 49 21.37 6.43 17.26
CA THR A 49 20.35 6.12 16.24
C THR A 49 19.91 7.43 15.60
N ILE A 50 20.15 7.58 14.31
CA ILE A 50 19.56 8.67 13.52
C ILE A 50 18.22 8.16 13.00
N CYS A 51 17.15 8.84 13.40
CA CYS A 51 15.81 8.62 12.86
C CYS A 51 15.51 9.74 11.86
N MET A 52 15.18 9.37 10.62
CA MET A 52 14.82 10.35 9.60
C MET A 52 13.32 10.63 9.66
N GLN A 53 12.95 11.92 9.72
CA GLN A 53 11.56 12.37 9.58
C GLN A 53 11.17 12.36 8.10
N LEU A 54 10.16 11.55 7.78
CA LEU A 54 9.74 11.27 6.41
C LEU A 54 9.03 12.47 5.76
N ASP A 55 8.24 13.22 6.53
CA ASP A 55 7.39 14.32 6.03
C ASP A 55 8.18 15.47 5.40
N ASN A 56 9.30 15.85 6.00
CA ASN A 56 10.10 16.99 5.57
C ASN A 56 11.09 16.66 4.43
N THR A 57 11.37 15.38 4.20
CA THR A 57 12.45 14.93 3.29
C THR A 57 12.00 13.99 2.18
N LEU A 58 10.78 13.42 2.22
CA LEU A 58 10.31 12.54 1.15
C LEU A 58 9.56 13.28 0.04
N ARG A 59 10.35 13.80 -0.89
CA ARG A 59 9.91 14.06 -2.26
C ARG A 59 10.60 13.17 -3.28
N ALA A 60 11.04 11.98 -2.89
CA ALA A 60 11.62 11.01 -3.83
C ALA A 60 10.58 9.96 -4.24
N ARG A 61 10.37 9.77 -5.55
CA ARG A 61 9.34 8.87 -6.11
C ARG A 61 9.71 7.41 -5.96
N HIS A 62 11.01 7.11 -6.05
CA HIS A 62 11.54 5.76 -6.00
C HIS A 62 12.48 5.59 -4.81
N LYS A 63 12.50 4.38 -4.22
CA LYS A 63 13.37 4.03 -3.09
C LYS A 63 14.85 4.24 -3.39
N THR A 64 15.24 4.01 -4.64
CA THR A 64 16.62 4.19 -5.11
C THR A 64 17.13 5.61 -4.89
N CYS A 65 16.26 6.61 -4.98
CA CYS A 65 16.61 8.01 -4.81
C CYS A 65 17.00 8.40 -3.38
N PHE A 66 16.77 7.53 -2.39
CA PHE A 66 17.23 7.73 -1.00
C PHE A 66 18.66 7.24 -0.77
N LEU A 67 19.24 6.51 -1.72
CA LEU A 67 20.60 6.02 -1.61
C LEU A 67 21.59 7.17 -1.76
N ARG A 68 22.70 7.15 -1.01
CA ARG A 68 23.82 8.06 -1.27
C ARG A 68 24.43 7.74 -2.64
N PRO A 69 25.02 8.72 -3.35
CA PRO A 69 25.79 8.42 -4.56
C PRO A 69 26.92 7.45 -4.21
N ASP A 70 27.19 6.51 -5.11
CA ASP A 70 28.24 5.50 -4.93
C ASP A 70 29.17 5.52 -6.13
N THR A 71 30.41 5.96 -5.88
CA THR A 71 31.47 6.06 -6.88
C THR A 71 31.91 4.68 -7.39
N GLY A 72 31.70 3.61 -6.62
CA GLY A 72 32.20 2.28 -6.94
C GLY A 72 33.72 2.17 -6.82
N PRO A 73 34.30 0.98 -7.11
CA PRO A 73 35.72 0.70 -6.87
C PRO A 73 36.65 1.11 -8.03
N CYS A 74 36.10 1.38 -9.22
CA CYS A 74 36.88 1.83 -10.37
C CYS A 74 37.29 3.30 -10.22
N ARG A 75 38.28 3.76 -10.99
CA ARG A 75 38.96 5.06 -10.79
C ARG A 75 38.84 6.03 -11.96
N ALA A 76 37.82 5.89 -12.80
CA ALA A 76 37.53 6.88 -13.84
C ALA A 76 36.78 8.09 -13.24
N ASP A 77 36.99 9.27 -13.80
CA ASP A 77 36.32 10.51 -13.38
C ASP A 77 35.11 10.80 -14.26
N ILE A 78 34.08 9.94 -14.19
CA ILE A 78 32.87 10.08 -15.01
C ILE A 78 31.83 10.90 -14.25
N ILE A 79 31.48 12.07 -14.77
CA ILE A 79 30.45 12.93 -14.16
C ILE A 79 29.08 12.28 -14.37
N GLN A 80 28.37 12.07 -13.26
CA GLN A 80 27.01 11.55 -13.22
C GLN A 80 26.16 12.38 -12.26
N TRP A 81 24.84 12.22 -12.32
CA TRP A 81 23.88 12.92 -11.47
C TRP A 81 23.27 11.99 -10.43
N TYR A 82 23.06 12.47 -9.22
CA TYR A 82 22.31 11.79 -8.17
C TYR A 82 21.30 12.74 -7.54
N PHE A 83 20.22 12.19 -6.99
CA PHE A 83 19.20 12.98 -6.30
C PHE A 83 19.52 13.09 -4.81
N ASP A 84 19.62 14.32 -4.30
CA ASP A 84 19.67 14.62 -2.88
C ASP A 84 18.24 14.88 -2.37
N VAL A 85 17.75 13.96 -1.54
CA VAL A 85 16.39 14.00 -0.98
C VAL A 85 16.19 15.13 0.02
N LYS A 86 17.22 15.54 0.76
CA LYS A 86 17.14 16.63 1.75
C LYS A 86 17.00 17.97 1.04
N GLN A 87 17.79 18.17 -0.01
CA GLN A 87 17.83 19.39 -0.80
C GLN A 87 16.78 19.40 -1.91
N ARG A 88 16.20 18.24 -2.24
CA ARG A 88 15.21 18.01 -3.30
C ARG A 88 15.72 18.40 -4.69
N LYS A 89 17.03 18.19 -4.92
CA LYS A 89 17.74 18.63 -6.11
C LYS A 89 18.71 17.55 -6.58
N CYS A 90 18.97 17.54 -7.88
CA CYS A 90 20.00 16.69 -8.47
C CYS A 90 21.36 17.38 -8.41
N TYR A 91 22.38 16.64 -7.99
CA TYR A 91 23.75 17.10 -7.93
C TYR A 91 24.67 16.18 -8.73
N ARG A 92 25.80 16.73 -9.16
CA ARG A 92 26.84 15.98 -9.87
C ARG A 92 27.73 15.26 -8.86
N PHE A 93 28.20 14.07 -9.24
CA PHE A 93 29.24 13.33 -8.53
C PHE A 93 30.12 12.57 -9.53
N PHE A 94 31.31 12.16 -9.09
CA PHE A 94 32.20 11.31 -9.88
C PHE A 94 31.87 9.84 -9.66
N TRP A 95 31.60 9.12 -10.74
CA TRP A 95 31.44 7.68 -10.77
C TRP A 95 32.65 7.03 -11.43
N GLY A 96 33.18 6.01 -10.77
CA GLY A 96 34.42 5.32 -11.12
C GLY A 96 34.41 4.55 -12.43
N GLY A 97 33.24 4.39 -13.07
CA GLY A 97 33.08 3.62 -14.31
C GLY A 97 32.63 2.17 -14.11
N CYS A 98 32.46 1.71 -12.88
CA CYS A 98 31.89 0.37 -12.61
C CYS A 98 31.11 0.32 -11.29
N GLN A 99 30.22 -0.68 -11.18
CA GLN A 99 29.39 -0.93 -9.99
C GLN A 99 28.60 0.32 -9.52
N GLY A 100 28.50 0.53 -8.21
CA GLY A 100 27.71 1.58 -7.60
C GLY A 100 26.25 1.18 -7.35
N ASN A 101 25.40 2.18 -7.15
CA ASN A 101 23.96 1.99 -6.98
C ASN A 101 23.14 2.79 -8.02
N GLY A 102 21.82 2.62 -7.97
CA GLY A 102 20.92 3.21 -8.96
C GLY A 102 20.57 4.69 -8.77
N ASN A 103 21.09 5.40 -7.76
CA ASN A 103 20.96 6.85 -7.67
C ASN A 103 22.04 7.52 -8.53
N ARG A 104 22.03 7.18 -9.83
CA ARG A 104 23.03 7.59 -10.82
C ARG A 104 22.35 7.73 -12.17
N PHE A 105 22.41 8.92 -12.74
CA PHE A 105 21.74 9.30 -13.98
C PHE A 105 22.67 10.10 -14.87
N GLU A 106 22.53 9.96 -16.18
CA GLU A 106 23.42 10.62 -17.13
C GLU A 106 23.17 12.13 -17.19
N THR A 107 21.93 12.55 -16.94
CA THR A 107 21.52 13.96 -17.02
C THR A 107 20.75 14.42 -15.77
N GLU A 108 20.84 15.73 -15.48
CA GLU A 108 20.06 16.35 -14.40
C GLU A 108 18.56 16.16 -14.59
N LYS A 109 18.09 16.28 -15.83
CA LYS A 109 16.68 16.13 -16.20
C LYS A 109 16.18 14.72 -15.93
N GLU A 110 16.96 13.70 -16.27
CA GLU A 110 16.63 12.31 -16.01
C GLU A 110 16.55 12.05 -14.49
N CYS A 111 17.58 12.46 -13.75
CA CYS A 111 17.61 12.39 -12.30
C CYS A 111 16.36 13.05 -11.68
N PHE A 112 16.03 14.27 -12.11
CA PHE A 112 14.91 15.00 -11.56
C PHE A 112 13.58 14.35 -11.95
N THR A 113 13.42 13.92 -13.19
CA THR A 113 12.17 13.29 -13.66
C THR A 113 11.92 11.94 -12.98
N TYR A 114 12.97 11.17 -12.77
CA TYR A 114 12.90 9.88 -12.10
C TYR A 114 12.64 10.07 -10.61
N CYS A 115 13.47 10.88 -9.93
CA CYS A 115 13.43 10.99 -8.49
C CYS A 115 12.45 12.01 -7.93
N HIS A 116 12.23 13.15 -8.56
CA HIS A 116 11.44 14.23 -7.96
C HIS A 116 9.93 13.90 -7.98
N LEU A 117 9.35 13.77 -6.78
CA LEU A 117 7.90 13.83 -6.59
C LEU A 117 7.46 15.28 -6.72
N ASN A 118 6.79 15.57 -7.82
CA ASN A 118 6.11 16.83 -8.03
C ASN A 118 4.89 16.92 -7.09
N THR A 119 5.09 17.40 -5.86
CA THR A 119 4.02 17.61 -4.88
C THR A 119 3.14 18.81 -5.21
N SER A 120 3.49 19.59 -6.24
CA SER A 120 2.64 20.62 -6.85
C SER A 120 1.70 20.07 -7.92
N ALA A 121 1.84 18.79 -8.30
CA ALA A 121 0.77 18.11 -9.03
C ALA A 121 -0.45 18.04 -8.09
N PRO A 122 -1.66 18.39 -8.57
CA PRO A 122 -2.86 18.22 -7.78
C PRO A 122 -2.95 16.76 -7.30
N PRO A 123 -3.56 16.50 -6.12
CA PRO A 123 -3.78 15.14 -5.64
C PRO A 123 -4.31 14.31 -6.80
N ALA A 124 -3.81 13.09 -6.95
CA ALA A 124 -4.12 12.20 -8.07
C ALA A 124 -5.57 12.45 -8.53
N SER A 125 -5.76 12.91 -9.76
CA SER A 125 -7.12 13.19 -10.23
C SER A 125 -7.76 11.87 -10.64
N ILE A 126 -9.05 11.74 -10.39
CA ILE A 126 -9.83 10.66 -11.00
C ILE A 126 -9.60 10.75 -12.52
N PRO A 127 -9.18 9.66 -13.19
CA PRO A 127 -8.90 9.71 -14.62
C PRO A 127 -10.09 10.28 -15.39
N PHE A 128 -9.82 11.14 -16.38
CA PHE A 128 -10.87 11.83 -17.14
C PHE A 128 -11.89 10.86 -17.75
N PHE A 129 -11.46 9.66 -18.17
CA PHE A 129 -12.35 8.68 -18.74
C PHE A 129 -13.43 8.17 -17.79
N CYS A 130 -13.21 8.21 -16.46
CA CYS A 130 -14.27 7.92 -15.49
C CYS A 130 -15.47 8.88 -15.65
N SER A 131 -15.29 10.07 -16.24
CA SER A 131 -16.38 11.02 -16.49
C SER A 131 -17.17 10.77 -17.78
N LEU A 132 -16.65 9.92 -18.67
CA LEU A 132 -17.29 9.52 -19.93
C LEU A 132 -18.49 8.60 -19.67
N ALA A 133 -19.46 8.62 -20.58
CA ALA A 133 -20.52 7.62 -20.60
C ALA A 133 -19.94 6.23 -20.92
N PHE A 134 -20.56 5.16 -20.45
CA PHE A 134 -20.19 3.81 -20.90
C PHE A 134 -20.48 3.67 -22.38
N ASP A 135 -19.49 3.21 -23.15
CA ASP A 135 -19.64 2.93 -24.57
C ASP A 135 -19.67 1.42 -24.81
N TYR A 136 -20.78 0.96 -25.39
CA TYR A 136 -21.02 -0.45 -25.72
C TYR A 136 -20.03 -0.97 -26.76
N GLY A 137 -19.52 -0.11 -27.65
CA GLY A 137 -18.68 -0.48 -28.78
C GLY A 137 -19.49 -0.94 -30.00
N THR A 138 -18.81 -1.57 -30.96
CA THR A 138 -19.36 -1.83 -32.31
C THR A 138 -19.44 -3.31 -32.69
N CYS A 139 -19.05 -4.21 -31.79
CA CYS A 139 -19.17 -5.65 -32.01
C CYS A 139 -20.56 -6.20 -31.60
N PHE A 140 -20.75 -7.53 -31.70
CA PHE A 140 -22.01 -8.21 -31.38
C PHE A 140 -21.94 -9.13 -30.15
N GLY A 141 -20.86 -9.06 -29.37
CA GLY A 141 -20.71 -9.83 -28.14
C GLY A 141 -21.48 -9.23 -26.96
N HIS A 142 -21.55 -9.99 -25.87
CA HIS A 142 -22.32 -9.62 -24.67
C HIS A 142 -21.52 -9.95 -23.41
N TYR A 143 -20.49 -9.15 -23.16
CA TYR A 143 -19.58 -9.36 -22.04
C TYR A 143 -19.98 -8.49 -20.84
N ASN A 144 -20.15 -9.11 -19.68
CA ASN A 144 -20.40 -8.36 -18.45
C ASN A 144 -19.16 -7.55 -18.08
N ARG A 145 -19.33 -6.24 -17.97
CA ARG A 145 -18.30 -5.27 -17.58
C ARG A 145 -18.84 -4.32 -16.51
N TRP A 146 -17.97 -3.54 -15.91
CA TRP A 146 -18.31 -2.51 -14.94
C TRP A 146 -17.98 -1.15 -15.50
N ALA A 147 -18.83 -0.17 -15.23
CA ALA A 147 -18.60 1.23 -15.62
C ALA A 147 -18.93 2.14 -14.46
N TRP A 148 -18.10 3.16 -14.26
CA TRP A 148 -18.32 4.19 -13.26
C TRP A 148 -19.50 5.08 -13.65
N ASP A 149 -20.46 5.20 -12.73
CA ASP A 149 -21.56 6.14 -12.83
C ASP A 149 -21.24 7.37 -11.98
N LYS A 150 -20.93 8.49 -12.64
CA LYS A 150 -20.52 9.74 -11.97
C LYS A 150 -21.63 10.39 -11.14
N PHE A 151 -22.90 10.08 -11.40
CA PHE A 151 -24.04 10.63 -10.66
C PHE A 151 -24.38 9.74 -9.46
N ALA A 152 -24.40 8.43 -9.66
CA ALA A 152 -24.64 7.47 -8.58
C ALA A 152 -23.39 7.22 -7.70
N LYS A 153 -22.23 7.75 -8.10
CA LYS A 153 -20.93 7.56 -7.41
C LYS A 153 -20.62 6.09 -7.14
N THR A 154 -20.92 5.22 -8.11
CA THR A 154 -20.72 3.77 -7.97
C THR A 154 -20.49 3.12 -9.32
N CYS A 155 -19.87 1.94 -9.32
CA CYS A 155 -19.72 1.13 -10.53
C CYS A 155 -20.96 0.29 -10.76
N LYS A 156 -21.54 0.42 -11.96
CA LYS A 156 -22.71 -0.35 -12.41
C LYS A 156 -22.28 -1.38 -13.44
N ARG A 157 -22.93 -2.55 -13.44
CA ARG A 157 -22.74 -3.58 -14.46
C ARG A 157 -23.28 -3.07 -15.80
N ARG A 158 -22.54 -3.32 -16.87
CA ARG A 158 -22.85 -2.96 -18.26
C ARG A 158 -22.57 -4.16 -19.16
N LEU A 159 -23.19 -4.16 -20.34
CA LEU A 159 -22.93 -5.15 -21.38
C LEU A 159 -21.97 -4.53 -22.38
N TYR A 160 -20.86 -5.18 -22.69
CA TYR A 160 -19.88 -4.71 -23.67
C TYR A 160 -19.89 -5.60 -24.91
N SER A 161 -19.80 -4.98 -26.08
CA SER A 161 -19.82 -5.67 -27.37
C SER A 161 -18.61 -6.57 -27.64
N GLY A 162 -17.47 -6.32 -26.98
CA GLY A 162 -16.21 -7.04 -27.21
C GLY A 162 -15.18 -6.30 -28.06
N CYS A 163 -15.54 -5.19 -28.72
CA CYS A 163 -14.57 -4.34 -29.40
C CYS A 163 -15.00 -2.86 -29.42
N GLY A 164 -14.05 -1.94 -29.65
CA GLY A 164 -14.29 -0.51 -29.58
C GLY A 164 -14.59 -0.06 -28.15
N GLY A 165 -15.50 0.90 -27.99
CA GLY A 165 -15.85 1.43 -26.67
C GLY A 165 -14.89 2.51 -26.18
N ASN A 166 -14.96 2.82 -24.88
CA ASN A 166 -14.04 3.72 -24.20
C ASN A 166 -13.52 3.12 -22.89
N GLN A 167 -12.65 3.87 -22.21
CA GLN A 167 -11.91 3.42 -21.02
C GLN A 167 -12.77 3.36 -19.75
N ASN A 168 -14.02 3.83 -19.75
CA ASN A 168 -14.96 3.61 -18.65
C ASN A 168 -15.57 2.19 -18.72
N ASN A 169 -14.71 1.18 -18.80
CA ASN A 169 -15.08 -0.21 -19.06
C ASN A 169 -14.07 -1.14 -18.37
N PHE A 170 -14.46 -1.69 -17.23
CA PHE A 170 -13.61 -2.48 -16.33
C PHE A 170 -14.08 -3.92 -16.27
N GLU A 171 -13.17 -4.85 -16.03
CA GLU A 171 -13.52 -6.28 -15.92
C GLU A 171 -14.20 -6.57 -14.59
N SER A 172 -13.79 -5.89 -13.52
CA SER A 172 -14.32 -6.11 -12.17
C SER A 172 -14.86 -4.84 -11.51
N ARG A 173 -15.81 -5.01 -10.57
CA ARG A 173 -16.32 -3.90 -9.76
C ARG A 173 -15.21 -3.27 -8.92
N ALA A 174 -14.31 -4.09 -8.38
CA ALA A 174 -13.23 -3.65 -7.51
C ALA A 174 -12.28 -2.71 -8.26
N GLU A 175 -11.85 -3.11 -9.45
CA GLU A 175 -11.00 -2.31 -10.35
C GLU A 175 -11.64 -0.96 -10.69
N CYS A 176 -12.93 -0.99 -11.08
CA CYS A 176 -13.68 0.22 -11.38
C CYS A 176 -13.75 1.17 -10.17
N LEU A 177 -14.02 0.65 -8.97
CA LEU A 177 -14.10 1.46 -7.75
C LEU A 177 -12.71 2.01 -7.38
N SER A 178 -11.66 1.20 -7.40
CA SER A 178 -10.30 1.68 -7.08
C SER A 178 -9.80 2.72 -8.07
N THR A 179 -10.28 2.69 -9.32
CA THR A 179 -9.89 3.65 -10.36
C THR A 179 -10.70 4.95 -10.29
N CYS A 180 -12.00 4.87 -10.01
CA CYS A 180 -12.93 6.01 -10.18
C CYS A 180 -13.65 6.50 -8.90
N LEU A 181 -13.70 5.72 -7.81
CA LEU A 181 -14.35 6.13 -6.54
C LEU A 181 -13.45 7.05 -5.72
N THR A 182 -12.17 6.70 -5.63
CA THR A 182 -11.15 7.48 -4.95
C THR A 182 -9.99 7.63 -5.91
N PRO A 183 -9.34 8.80 -5.98
CA PRO A 183 -8.04 8.83 -6.61
C PRO A 183 -7.12 7.81 -5.92
N PRO A 184 -6.21 7.12 -6.65
CA PRO A 184 -5.24 6.24 -6.01
C PRO A 184 -4.54 7.06 -4.95
N ASN A 185 -4.79 6.68 -3.71
CA ASN A 185 -4.35 7.42 -2.55
C ASN A 185 -2.85 7.19 -2.40
N ASN A 186 -2.03 7.80 -3.27
CA ASN A 186 -0.62 8.00 -3.02
C ASN A 186 -0.43 9.16 -2.04
N THR A 187 -1.29 9.24 -1.02
CA THR A 187 -0.86 9.83 0.22
C THR A 187 0.12 8.84 0.85
N MET A 188 1.41 9.13 0.72
CA MET A 188 2.35 8.76 1.79
C MET A 188 1.96 9.50 3.07
N ASN A 189 0.77 9.21 3.60
CA ASN A 189 0.24 9.89 4.78
C ASN A 189 -0.43 8.90 5.72
N ARG A 190 0.23 7.75 5.90
CA ARG A 190 -0.01 6.87 7.03
C ARG A 190 1.19 6.01 7.38
N PHE A 191 2.35 6.62 7.58
CA PHE A 191 3.41 5.97 8.34
C PHE A 191 3.88 6.90 9.44
N ARG A 192 4.08 6.33 10.63
CA ARG A 192 4.59 7.00 11.85
C ARG A 192 5.67 8.01 11.47
N GLN A 193 5.71 9.17 12.14
CA GLN A 193 6.63 10.29 11.85
C GLN A 193 8.11 9.90 11.64
N TYR A 194 8.53 8.69 12.04
CA TYR A 194 9.80 8.07 11.68
C TYR A 194 9.54 6.76 10.94
N THR A 195 10.08 6.62 9.73
CA THR A 195 9.94 5.42 8.91
C THR A 195 11.11 4.46 9.01
N THR A 196 12.30 4.96 9.33
CA THR A 196 13.47 4.12 9.57
C THR A 196 14.42 4.85 10.50
N CYS A 197 14.96 4.10 11.46
CA CYS A 197 15.96 4.54 12.40
C CYS A 197 17.18 3.64 12.19
N VAL A 198 18.31 4.21 11.77
CA VAL A 198 19.53 3.45 11.48
C VAL A 198 20.52 3.67 12.62
N PRO A 199 21.07 2.61 13.24
CA PRO A 199 22.18 2.76 14.16
C PRO A 199 23.42 3.20 13.39
N PHE A 200 24.11 4.22 13.90
CA PHE A 200 25.35 4.73 13.33
C PHE A 200 26.42 4.81 14.43
N HIS A 201 27.68 4.73 14.03
CA HIS A 201 28.83 4.95 14.90
C HIS A 201 29.32 6.39 14.77
N MET A 202 29.69 7.00 15.90
CA MET A 202 30.08 8.41 15.94
C MET A 202 31.31 8.74 15.09
N ASP A 203 32.15 7.76 14.80
CA ASP A 203 33.38 7.92 14.04
C ASP A 203 33.11 8.15 12.53
N GLU A 204 31.87 7.95 12.07
CA GLU A 204 31.44 8.19 10.68
C GLU A 204 30.97 9.66 10.41
N LEU A 205 31.05 10.55 11.42
CA LEU A 205 30.63 11.97 11.34
C LEU A 205 31.78 12.96 11.17
N GLN A 206 33.02 12.49 11.07
CA GLN A 206 34.21 13.29 10.74
C GLN A 206 34.48 13.28 9.23
#